data_AF-A0A9W6RGU2-F1
#
_entry.id   AF-A0A9W6RGU2-F1
#
_cell.length_a   1.000
_cell.length_b   1.000
_cell.length_c   1.000
_cell.angle_alpha   90.00
_cell.angle_beta   90.00
_cell.angle_gamma   90.00
#
_symmetry.space_group_name_H-M   'P 1'
#
loop_
_entity.id
_entity.type
_entity.pdbx_description
1 polymer ?
#
loop_
_entity_poly.entity_id
_entity_poly.type
_entity_poly.pdbx_seq_one_letter_code
_entity_poly.pdbx_strand_id
1 'polypeptide(L)'
;MTTPPTVPGDLLARAQTIAGLRALADFLENNPSIPVREYGGDYTVFPYADDDAAERAEIDRIATALGETVTDETGRGGHYTVSKTFGRITYNAIHVPAKRQAAHEALMSYAPVFHPDRYTAA
;
A
#
# COMPACT_ATOMS: atom_id res chain seq x y z
N MET A 1 34.00 -8.67 21.17
CA MET A 1 32.53 -8.64 21.02
C MET A 1 32.21 -7.78 19.82
N THR A 2 31.96 -8.40 18.68
CA THR A 2 31.67 -7.70 17.43
C THR A 2 30.18 -7.37 17.41
N THR A 3 29.84 -6.09 17.46
CA THR A 3 28.46 -5.61 17.33
C THR A 3 27.89 -6.13 16.00
N PRO A 4 26.72 -6.79 15.98
CA PRO A 4 26.11 -7.20 14.72
C PRO A 4 25.81 -5.96 13.87
N PRO A 5 25.97 -6.03 12.53
CA PRO A 5 25.68 -4.89 11.67
C PRO A 5 24.21 -4.49 11.84
N THR A 6 23.99 -3.22 12.19
CA THR A 6 22.64 -2.63 12.23
C THR A 6 22.08 -2.67 10.82
N VAL A 7 21.22 -3.64 10.54
CA VAL A 7 20.43 -3.66 9.31
C VAL A 7 19.50 -2.45 9.37
N PRO A 8 19.57 -1.49 8.43
CA PRO A 8 18.60 -0.41 8.34
C PRO A 8 17.17 -0.98 8.44
N GLY A 9 16.28 -0.35 9.21
CA GLY A 9 14.94 -0.90 9.48
C GLY A 9 14.17 -1.30 8.22
N ASP A 10 14.40 -0.58 7.12
CA ASP A 10 13.85 -0.88 5.80
C ASP A 10 14.35 -2.22 5.21
N LEU A 11 15.63 -2.56 5.39
CA LEU A 11 16.18 -3.83 4.90
C LEU A 11 15.66 -5.04 5.69
N LEU A 12 15.46 -4.89 7.01
CA LEU A 12 14.87 -5.94 7.83
C LEU A 12 13.39 -6.14 7.48
N ALA A 13 12.63 -5.05 7.38
CA ALA A 13 11.23 -5.08 6.95
C ALA A 13 11.10 -5.74 5.56
N ARG A 14 11.95 -5.35 4.61
CA ARG A 14 12.00 -5.96 3.28
C ARG A 14 12.27 -7.47 3.33
N ALA A 15 13.26 -7.90 4.12
CA ALA A 15 13.59 -9.31 4.26
C ALA A 15 12.42 -10.12 4.86
N GLN A 16 11.78 -9.58 5.90
CA GLN A 16 10.61 -10.21 6.56
C GLN A 16 9.41 -10.30 5.62
N THR A 17 9.09 -9.24 4.88
CA THR A 17 8.01 -9.25 3.88
C THR A 17 8.24 -10.32 2.82
N ILE A 18 9.45 -10.37 2.24
CA ILE A 18 9.76 -11.35 1.19
C ILE A 18 9.67 -12.78 1.75
N ALA A 19 10.19 -13.00 2.97
CA ALA A 19 10.12 -14.31 3.61
C ALA A 19 8.66 -14.74 3.88
N GLY A 20 7.83 -13.83 4.40
CA GLY A 20 6.42 -14.09 4.66
C GLY A 20 5.61 -14.39 3.39
N LEU A 21 5.83 -13.64 2.30
CA LEU A 21 5.16 -13.88 1.02
C LEU A 21 5.52 -15.24 0.41
N ARG A 22 6.79 -15.65 0.51
CA ARG A 22 7.22 -16.98 0.06
C ARG A 22 6.60 -18.08 0.91
N ALA A 23 6.67 -17.95 2.23
CA ALA A 23 6.07 -18.92 3.15
C ALA A 23 4.55 -19.07 2.94
N LEU A 24 3.85 -17.97 2.65
CA LEU A 24 2.42 -18.02 2.31
C LEU A 24 2.17 -18.76 1.00
N ALA A 25 2.98 -18.51 -0.04
CA ALA A 25 2.87 -19.22 -1.30
C ALA A 25 3.09 -20.73 -1.11
N ASP A 26 4.15 -21.12 -0.40
CA ASP A 26 4.46 -22.52 -0.09
C ASP A 26 3.33 -23.18 0.72
N PHE A 27 2.74 -22.46 1.68
CA PHE A 27 1.62 -22.97 2.48
C PHE A 27 0.39 -23.24 1.60
N LEU A 28 0.02 -22.31 0.71
CA LEU A 28 -1.15 -22.46 -0.16
C LEU A 28 -0.95 -23.58 -1.19
N GLU A 29 0.27 -23.74 -1.73
CA GLU A 29 0.60 -24.84 -2.64
C GLU A 29 0.43 -26.21 -1.97
N ASN A 30 0.87 -26.34 -0.72
CA ASN A 30 0.79 -27.59 0.05
C ASN A 30 -0.60 -27.88 0.64
N ASN A 31 -1.54 -26.93 0.59
CA ASN A 31 -2.86 -27.06 1.22
C ASN A 31 -3.99 -26.69 0.24
N PRO A 32 -4.28 -27.51 -0.79
CA PRO A 32 -5.23 -27.17 -1.86
C PRO A 32 -6.70 -27.06 -1.41
N SER A 33 -7.03 -27.51 -0.20
CA SER A 33 -8.36 -27.33 0.41
C SER A 33 -8.58 -25.92 0.96
N ILE A 34 -7.52 -25.14 1.13
CA ILE A 34 -7.59 -23.76 1.61
C ILE A 34 -7.83 -22.84 0.41
N PRO A 35 -8.92 -22.05 0.41
CA PRO A 35 -9.22 -21.17 -0.70
C PRO A 35 -8.23 -20.01 -0.79
N VAL A 36 -7.89 -19.63 -2.02
CA VAL A 36 -7.25 -18.34 -2.32
C VAL A 36 -8.29 -17.27 -2.59
N ARG A 37 -7.91 -16.00 -2.47
CA ARG A 37 -8.79 -14.88 -2.80
C ARG A 37 -9.09 -14.89 -4.30
N GLU A 38 -10.32 -15.22 -4.67
CA GLU A 38 -10.76 -15.37 -6.06
C GLU A 38 -10.43 -14.13 -6.90
N TYR A 39 -10.71 -12.95 -6.36
CA TYR A 39 -10.49 -11.66 -7.02
C TYR A 39 -9.07 -11.11 -6.86
N GLY A 40 -8.15 -11.90 -6.33
CA GLY A 40 -6.78 -11.46 -6.09
C GLY A 40 -6.63 -10.52 -4.90
N GLY A 41 -5.43 -9.96 -4.74
CA GLY A 41 -5.07 -9.10 -3.63
C GLY A 41 -4.05 -8.04 -4.00
N ASP A 42 -4.07 -6.95 -3.24
CA ASP A 42 -3.19 -5.80 -3.43
C ASP A 42 -2.08 -5.78 -2.37
N TYR A 43 -0.86 -5.52 -2.81
CA TYR A 43 0.26 -5.12 -1.96
C TYR A 43 0.56 -3.64 -2.22
N THR A 44 -0.03 -2.78 -1.41
CA THR A 44 0.02 -1.32 -1.61
C THR A 44 1.05 -0.69 -0.69
N VAL A 45 1.93 0.14 -1.26
CA VAL A 45 2.85 1.00 -0.52
C VAL A 45 2.52 2.47 -0.77
N PHE A 46 2.72 3.28 0.27
CA PHE A 46 2.63 4.73 0.19
C PHE A 46 4.03 5.26 0.51
N PRO A 47 4.77 5.76 -0.50
CA PRO A 47 5.99 6.51 -0.24
C PRO A 47 5.71 7.66 0.72
N TYR A 48 6.61 7.89 1.66
CA TYR A 48 6.55 9.03 2.54
C TYR A 48 7.83 9.84 2.34
N ALA A 49 7.68 11.10 1.92
CA ALA A 49 8.78 12.04 1.80
C ALA A 49 8.38 13.42 2.31
N ASP A 50 9.31 14.36 2.29
CA ASP A 50 9.09 15.69 2.87
C ASP A 50 8.12 16.55 2.05
N ASP A 51 7.95 16.26 0.74
CA ASP A 51 7.03 16.98 -0.14
C ASP A 51 6.47 16.12 -1.29
N ASP A 52 5.39 16.61 -1.92
CA ASP A 52 4.71 15.96 -3.05
C ASP A 52 5.66 15.69 -4.24
N ALA A 53 6.67 16.53 -4.47
CA ALA A 53 7.60 16.36 -5.60
C ALA A 53 8.56 15.19 -5.35
N ALA A 54 9.05 15.05 -4.11
CA ALA A 54 9.88 13.93 -3.69
C ALA A 54 9.10 12.61 -3.71
N GLU A 55 7.84 12.61 -3.25
CA GLU A 55 6.99 11.42 -3.33
C GLU A 55 6.69 11.01 -4.78
N ARG A 56 6.43 11.97 -5.68
CA ARG A 56 6.27 11.70 -7.11
C ARG A 56 7.54 11.12 -7.74
N ALA A 57 8.70 11.68 -7.43
CA ALA A 57 9.98 11.17 -7.93
C ALA A 57 10.24 9.73 -7.46
N GLU A 58 9.82 9.38 -6.24
CA GLU A 58 9.89 8.01 -5.74
C GLU A 58 8.95 7.06 -6.49
N ILE A 59 7.72 7.50 -6.81
CA ILE A 59 6.81 6.75 -7.70
C ILE A 59 7.43 6.54 -9.10
N ASP A 60 8.07 7.56 -9.67
CA ASP A 60 8.74 7.45 -10.98
C ASP A 60 9.92 6.45 -10.95
N ARG A 61 10.68 6.45 -9.85
CA ARG A 61 11.76 5.48 -9.60
C ARG A 61 11.20 4.05 -9.53
N ILE A 62 10.09 3.86 -8.81
CA ILE A 62 9.40 2.56 -8.71
C ILE A 62 8.87 2.14 -10.08
N ALA A 63 8.25 3.06 -10.84
CA ALA A 63 7.73 2.78 -12.17
C ALA A 63 8.83 2.29 -13.12
N THR A 64 10.00 2.94 -13.09
CA THR A 64 11.19 2.51 -13.83
C THR A 64 11.64 1.10 -13.43
N ALA A 65 11.67 0.79 -12.13
CA ALA A 65 12.06 -0.53 -11.62
C ALA A 65 11.04 -1.63 -11.99
N LEU A 66 9.76 -1.28 -12.06
CA LEU A 66 8.69 -2.17 -12.48
C LEU A 66 8.63 -2.32 -14.01
N GLY A 67 9.20 -1.39 -14.77
CA GLY A 67 9.03 -1.31 -16.23
C GLY A 67 7.61 -0.92 -16.62
N GLU A 68 6.93 -0.13 -15.78
CA GLU A 68 5.54 0.31 -15.97
C GLU A 68 5.48 1.82 -16.13
N THR A 69 4.35 2.34 -16.59
CA THR A 69 4.10 3.78 -16.70
C THR A 69 3.21 4.26 -15.55
N VAL A 70 3.50 5.45 -15.04
CA VAL A 70 2.70 6.08 -13.99
C VAL A 70 1.36 6.55 -14.55
N THR A 71 0.30 6.37 -13.77
CA THR A 71 -1.01 6.99 -13.97
C THR A 71 -1.11 8.24 -13.10
N ASP A 72 -1.20 9.40 -13.76
CA ASP A 72 -1.34 10.71 -13.10
C ASP A 72 -2.79 11.20 -13.14
N GLU A 73 -3.47 11.10 -12.01
CA GLU A 73 -4.83 11.64 -11.83
C GLU A 73 -4.85 12.89 -10.95
N THR A 74 -3.69 13.42 -10.57
CA THR A 74 -3.58 14.52 -9.60
C THR A 74 -4.26 15.80 -10.08
N GLY A 75 -4.24 16.05 -11.40
CA GLY A 75 -4.96 17.17 -12.04
C GLY A 75 -6.49 17.13 -11.89
N ARG A 76 -7.06 15.97 -11.57
CA ARG A 76 -8.51 15.77 -11.30
C ARG A 76 -8.80 15.52 -9.81
N GLY A 77 -7.82 15.71 -8.94
CA GLY A 77 -7.93 15.40 -7.51
C GLY A 77 -7.85 13.89 -7.19
N GLY A 78 -7.28 13.09 -8.09
CA GLY A 78 -6.93 11.69 -7.87
C GLY A 78 -5.53 11.52 -7.30
N HIS A 79 -4.90 10.39 -7.62
CA HIS A 79 -3.60 9.99 -7.09
C HIS A 79 -2.53 9.92 -8.19
N TYR A 80 -1.27 9.87 -7.79
CA TYR A 80 -0.14 9.57 -8.69
C TYR A 80 0.33 8.15 -8.40
N THR A 81 0.10 7.23 -9.34
CA THR A 81 0.16 5.79 -9.03
C THR A 81 0.89 4.97 -10.08
N VAL A 82 1.58 3.93 -9.64
CA VAL A 82 2.06 2.87 -10.53
C VAL A 82 1.67 1.52 -9.97
N SER A 83 1.24 0.63 -10.86
CA SER A 83 0.78 -0.70 -10.49
C SER A 83 1.38 -1.74 -11.41
N LYS A 84 1.76 -2.90 -10.85
CA LYS A 84 2.18 -4.07 -11.63
C LYS A 84 1.52 -5.33 -11.10
N THR A 85 0.93 -6.12 -11.99
CA THR A 85 0.24 -7.37 -11.64
C THR A 85 1.14 -8.59 -11.86
N PHE A 86 1.27 -9.43 -10.83
CA PHE A 86 1.92 -10.74 -10.85
C PHE A 86 0.84 -11.81 -10.65
N GLY A 87 0.33 -12.37 -11.75
CA GLY A 87 -0.81 -13.30 -11.69
C GLY A 87 -2.06 -12.60 -11.16
N ARG A 88 -2.50 -12.94 -9.94
CA ARG A 88 -3.64 -12.29 -9.25
C ARG A 88 -3.24 -11.34 -8.13
N ILE A 89 -1.94 -11.05 -7.98
CA ILE A 89 -1.44 -10.12 -6.96
C ILE A 89 -0.96 -8.85 -7.61
N THR A 90 -1.48 -7.70 -7.20
CA THR A 90 -1.08 -6.40 -7.74
C THR A 90 -0.19 -5.67 -6.74
N TYR A 91 0.99 -5.28 -7.15
CA TYR A 91 1.82 -4.32 -6.41
C TYR A 91 1.38 -2.92 -6.79
N ASN A 92 1.01 -2.09 -5.82
CA ASN A 92 0.62 -0.70 -6.03
C ASN A 92 1.57 0.23 -5.26
N ALA A 93 2.07 1.27 -5.90
CA ALA A 93 2.69 2.40 -5.22
C ALA A 93 1.86 3.66 -5.50
N ILE A 94 1.44 4.35 -4.43
CA ILE A 94 0.46 5.44 -4.51
C ILE A 94 1.02 6.65 -3.76
N HIS A 95 1.16 7.77 -4.47
CA HIS A 95 1.29 9.08 -3.87
C HIS A 95 -0.09 9.75 -3.77
N VAL A 96 -0.43 10.22 -2.56
CA VAL A 96 -1.68 10.94 -2.27
C VAL A 96 -1.34 12.42 -2.05
N PRO A 97 -1.66 13.31 -3.01
CA PRO A 97 -1.27 14.72 -2.92
C PRO A 97 -1.82 15.41 -1.66
N ALA A 98 -1.08 16.37 -1.11
CA ALA A 98 -1.49 17.14 0.08
C ALA A 98 -2.88 17.80 -0.09
N LYS A 99 -3.19 18.31 -1.29
CA LYS A 99 -4.52 18.85 -1.62
C LYS A 99 -5.63 17.82 -1.42
N ARG A 100 -5.36 16.55 -1.72
CA ARG A 100 -6.29 15.44 -1.59
C ARG A 100 -6.46 15.02 -0.12
N GLN A 101 -5.38 15.04 0.65
CA GLN A 101 -5.41 14.83 2.10
C GLN A 101 -6.27 15.91 2.78
N ALA A 102 -6.03 17.18 2.48
CA ALA A 102 -6.82 18.30 3.02
C ALA A 102 -8.32 18.22 2.66
N ALA A 103 -8.65 17.82 1.42
CA ALA A 103 -10.03 17.59 1.03
C ALA A 103 -10.68 16.42 1.78
N HIS A 104 -9.91 15.37 2.08
CA HIS A 104 -10.38 14.24 2.87
C HIS A 104 -10.60 14.64 4.33
N GLU A 105 -9.67 15.37 4.94
CA GLU A 105 -9.80 15.90 6.30
C GLU A 105 -11.02 16.83 6.42
N ALA A 106 -11.19 17.74 5.47
CA ALA A 106 -12.39 18.57 5.38
C ALA A 106 -13.65 17.69 5.35
N LEU A 107 -13.73 16.71 4.44
CA LEU A 107 -14.88 15.80 4.36
C LEU A 107 -15.14 15.05 5.67
N MET A 108 -14.10 14.51 6.31
CA MET A 108 -14.22 13.75 7.55
C MET A 108 -14.62 14.64 8.73
N SER A 109 -14.22 15.92 8.75
CA SER A 109 -14.64 16.88 9.78
C SER A 109 -16.11 17.31 9.66
N TYR A 110 -16.71 17.24 8.46
CA TYR A 110 -18.14 17.51 8.24
C TYR A 110 -19.02 16.27 8.36
N ALA A 111 -18.42 15.06 8.40
CA ALA A 111 -19.18 13.83 8.55
C ALA A 111 -19.81 13.78 9.96
N PRO A 112 -21.14 13.64 10.08
CA PRO A 112 -21.74 13.47 11.40
C PRO A 112 -21.23 12.17 12.01
N VAL A 113 -20.74 12.25 13.24
CA VAL A 113 -20.43 11.06 14.05
C VAL A 113 -21.77 10.41 14.42
N PHE A 114 -22.30 9.61 13.51
CA PHE A 114 -23.44 8.76 13.81
C PHE A 114 -22.97 7.60 14.70
N HIS A 115 -23.17 7.75 16.00
CA HIS A 115 -23.21 6.63 16.93
C HIS A 115 -24.67 6.23 17.09
N PRO A 116 -25.14 5.15 16.43
CA PRO A 116 -26.42 4.57 16.83
C PRO A 116 -26.23 4.02 18.24
N ASP A 117 -26.81 4.70 19.23
CA ASP A 117 -26.94 4.15 20.57
C ASP A 117 -27.59 2.77 20.44
N ARG A 118 -26.86 1.76 20.91
CA ARG A 118 -27.32 0.38 20.90
C ARG A 118 -28.63 0.32 21.67
N TYR A 119 -29.72 0.05 20.96
CA TYR A 119 -31.02 -0.27 21.54
C TYR A 119 -30.84 -1.48 22.45
N THR A 120 -30.79 -1.27 23.77
CA THR A 120 -31.00 -2.36 24.74
C THR A 120 -32.50 -2.56 24.85
N ALA A 121 -33.02 -3.54 24.12
CA ALA A 121 -34.36 -4.05 24.35
C ALA A 121 -34.41 -4.73 25.72
N ALA A 122 -35.38 -4.33 26.54
CA ALA A 122 -35.84 -5.05 27.73
C ALA A 122 -37.04 -5.92 27.37
#